data_AF-A0A9D5GV48-F1
#
_entry.id   AF-A0A9D5GV48-F1
#
_cell.length_a   1.000
_cell.length_b   1.000
_cell.length_c   1.000
_cell.angle_alpha   90.00
_cell.angle_beta   90.00
_cell.angle_gamma   90.00
#
_symmetry.space_group_name_H-M   'P 1'
#
loop_
_entity.id
_entity.type
_entity.pdbx_description
1 polymer ?
#
loop_
_entity_poly.entity_id
_entity_poly.type
_entity_poly.pdbx_seq_one_letter_code
_entity_poly.pdbx_strand_id
1 'polypeptide(L)'
;MPFVHPNSTLVYTINGIGIVFEIVYLTIFYVYSTNKGRKKLVLFLFIEAIFFVAIVLITMLALHGTTKRSLIVGVICDIFNIMMYVSPLTIMAKVIKTKSVKYMPFWLSVANFLNGLCWTTYALLHPFDIYVLISNSVGVVSGLVQLILYACYCSCKGENNEEDDFEMKPTRIHEISISERVRGGG
;
A
#
# COMPACT_ATOMS: atom_id res chain seq x y z
N MET A 1 -14.83 -16.07 10.90
CA MET A 1 -15.95 -16.51 11.77
C MET A 1 -15.37 -17.23 12.99
N PRO A 2 -15.75 -16.85 14.22
CA PRO A 2 -15.17 -17.44 15.45
C PRO A 2 -15.54 -18.91 15.67
N PHE A 3 -16.49 -19.46 14.91
CA PHE A 3 -16.91 -20.85 14.99
C PHE A 3 -16.02 -21.84 14.22
N VAL A 4 -14.90 -21.41 13.62
CA VAL A 4 -14.13 -22.31 12.73
C VAL A 4 -12.63 -22.38 12.96
N HIS A 5 -12.00 -21.31 13.46
CA HIS A 5 -10.61 -21.37 13.94
C HIS A 5 -10.56 -20.85 15.37
N PRO A 6 -10.74 -21.72 16.37
CA PRO A 6 -10.33 -21.38 17.73
C PRO A 6 -8.82 -21.14 17.67
N ASN A 7 -8.37 -19.91 17.98
CA ASN A 7 -6.99 -19.38 17.92
C ASN A 7 -6.66 -18.34 16.82
N SER A 8 -7.63 -17.87 16.02
CA SER A 8 -7.39 -16.76 15.05
C SER A 8 -7.77 -15.36 15.58
N THR A 9 -7.67 -15.13 16.89
CA THR A 9 -8.06 -13.86 17.54
C THR A 9 -7.36 -12.65 16.93
N LEU A 10 -6.07 -12.77 16.61
CA LEU A 10 -5.29 -11.69 16.00
C LEU A 10 -5.87 -11.27 14.65
N VAL A 11 -6.16 -12.25 13.77
CA VAL A 11 -6.78 -12.00 12.46
C VAL A 11 -8.14 -11.32 12.65
N TYR A 12 -8.95 -11.74 13.60
CA TYR A 12 -10.24 -11.10 13.86
C TYR A 12 -10.09 -9.64 14.32
N THR A 13 -9.20 -9.38 15.28
CA THR A 13 -9.02 -8.03 15.83
C THR A 13 -8.51 -7.03 14.80
N ILE A 14 -7.50 -7.41 13.99
CA ILE A 14 -6.93 -6.51 12.99
C ILE A 14 -7.91 -6.22 11.85
N ASN A 15 -8.66 -7.23 11.39
CA ASN A 15 -9.68 -7.04 10.36
C ASN A 15 -10.86 -6.23 10.90
N GLY A 16 -11.23 -6.40 12.18
CA GLY A 16 -12.25 -5.59 12.84
C GLY A 16 -11.87 -4.10 12.89
N ILE A 17 -10.62 -3.79 13.26
CA ILE A 17 -10.10 -2.41 13.19
C ILE A 17 -10.08 -1.90 11.75
N GLY A 18 -9.71 -2.75 10.78
CA GLY A 18 -9.75 -2.44 9.36
C GLY A 18 -11.14 -2.01 8.88
N ILE A 19 -12.19 -2.74 9.28
CA ILE A 19 -13.59 -2.40 8.98
C ILE A 19 -13.96 -1.03 9.56
N VAL A 20 -13.51 -0.70 10.77
CA VAL A 20 -13.77 0.63 11.36
C VAL A 20 -13.14 1.73 10.51
N PHE A 21 -11.88 1.57 10.10
CA PHE A 21 -11.23 2.53 9.22
C PHE A 21 -11.93 2.63 7.86
N GLU A 22 -12.29 1.50 7.27
CA GLU A 22 -13.01 1.46 5.99
C GLU A 22 -14.34 2.22 6.06
N ILE A 23 -15.16 2.00 7.09
CA ILE A 23 -16.41 2.72 7.30
C ILE A 23 -16.15 4.23 7.41
N VAL A 24 -15.13 4.64 8.16
CA VAL A 24 -14.76 6.07 8.29
C VAL A 24 -14.38 6.65 6.92
N TYR A 25 -13.51 5.97 6.16
CA TYR A 25 -13.10 6.42 4.83
C TYR A 25 -14.27 6.50 3.84
N LEU A 26 -15.13 5.49 3.81
CA LEU A 26 -16.31 5.47 2.95
C LEU A 26 -17.30 6.58 3.33
N THR A 27 -17.46 6.88 4.62
CA THR A 27 -18.33 7.95 5.10
C THR A 27 -17.81 9.31 4.66
N ILE A 28 -16.52 9.58 4.86
CA ILE A 28 -15.87 10.82 4.38
C ILE A 28 -16.03 10.92 2.87
N PHE A 29 -15.72 9.86 2.12
CA PHE A 29 -15.87 9.86 0.66
C PHE A 29 -17.32 10.15 0.26
N TYR A 30 -18.30 9.53 0.91
CA TYR A 30 -19.71 9.77 0.60
C TYR A 30 -20.11 11.22 0.83
N VAL A 31 -19.73 11.81 1.97
CA VAL A 31 -20.05 13.21 2.31
C VAL A 31 -19.44 14.18 1.30
N TYR A 32 -18.17 14.00 0.94
CA TYR A 32 -17.45 14.96 0.09
C TYR A 32 -17.50 14.68 -1.41
N SER A 33 -17.96 13.51 -1.84
CA SER A 33 -18.00 13.15 -3.27
C SER A 33 -19.21 13.76 -4.00
N THR A 34 -19.08 13.91 -5.31
CA THR A 34 -20.16 14.40 -6.19
C THR A 34 -21.32 13.39 -6.26
N ASN A 35 -22.52 13.83 -6.67
CA ASN A 35 -23.66 12.94 -6.84
C ASN A 35 -23.37 11.71 -7.74
N LYS A 36 -22.51 11.86 -8.76
CA LYS A 36 -22.06 10.74 -9.60
C LYS A 36 -21.15 9.77 -8.83
N GLY A 37 -20.21 10.30 -8.04
CA GLY A 37 -19.32 9.48 -7.21
C GLY A 37 -20.05 8.75 -6.09
N ARG A 38 -21.00 9.41 -5.41
CA ARG A 38 -21.88 8.79 -4.40
C ARG A 38 -22.69 7.63 -4.97
N LYS A 39 -23.30 7.81 -6.14
CA LYS A 39 -24.07 6.74 -6.81
C LYS A 39 -23.18 5.55 -7.17
N LYS A 40 -21.96 5.78 -7.67
CA LYS A 40 -20.99 4.70 -7.93
C LYS A 40 -20.61 3.96 -6.65
N LEU A 41 -20.29 4.68 -5.58
CA LEU A 41 -19.96 4.09 -4.27
C LEU A 41 -21.09 3.18 -3.78
N VAL A 42 -22.32 3.69 -3.74
CA VAL A 42 -23.49 2.92 -3.27
C VAL A 42 -23.73 1.71 -4.17
N LEU A 43 -23.54 1.85 -5.49
CA LEU A 43 -23.65 0.72 -6.42
C LEU A 43 -22.61 -0.37 -6.14
N PHE A 44 -21.34 0.00 -5.94
CA PHE A 44 -20.29 -0.97 -5.61
C PHE A 44 -20.55 -1.66 -4.28
N LEU A 45 -20.93 -0.92 -3.23
CA LEU A 45 -21.28 -1.49 -1.92
C LEU A 45 -22.48 -2.43 -2.02
N PHE A 46 -23.47 -2.10 -2.85
CA PHE A 46 -24.64 -2.96 -3.06
C PHE A 46 -24.27 -4.26 -3.78
N ILE A 47 -23.42 -4.18 -4.82
CA ILE A 47 -22.91 -5.36 -5.53
C ILE A 47 -22.10 -6.25 -4.58
N GLU A 48 -21.23 -5.65 -3.77
CA GLU A 48 -20.42 -6.35 -2.77
C GLU A 48 -21.29 -7.04 -1.71
N ALA A 49 -22.31 -6.36 -1.19
CA ALA A 49 -23.25 -6.93 -0.23
C ALA A 49 -24.01 -8.14 -0.81
N ILE A 50 -24.50 -8.03 -2.06
CA ILE A 50 -25.15 -9.16 -2.75
C ILE A 50 -24.16 -10.31 -2.92
N PHE A 51 -22.93 -10.03 -3.35
CA PHE A 51 -21.90 -11.04 -3.53
C PHE A 51 -21.57 -11.76 -2.21
N PHE A 52 -21.43 -11.01 -1.12
CA PHE A 52 -21.21 -11.58 0.22
C PHE A 52 -22.37 -12.47 0.66
N VAL A 53 -23.61 -11.99 0.53
CA VAL A 53 -24.82 -12.78 0.86
C VAL A 53 -24.88 -14.05 0.01
N ALA A 54 -24.57 -13.97 -1.29
CA ALA A 54 -24.55 -15.12 -2.17
C ALA A 54 -23.52 -16.16 -1.72
N ILE A 55 -22.29 -15.75 -1.38
CA ILE A 55 -21.27 -16.66 -0.83
C ILE A 55 -21.78 -17.35 0.44
N VAL A 56 -22.35 -16.57 1.38
CA VAL A 56 -22.86 -17.12 2.65
C VAL A 56 -23.97 -18.14 2.39
N LEU A 57 -24.94 -17.81 1.54
CA LEU A 57 -26.07 -18.69 1.22
C LEU A 57 -25.61 -19.96 0.50
N ILE A 58 -24.78 -19.84 -0.54
CA ILE A 58 -24.23 -21.00 -1.26
C ILE A 58 -23.46 -21.90 -0.29
N THR A 59 -22.59 -21.32 0.54
CA THR A 59 -21.79 -22.07 1.50
C THR A 59 -22.67 -22.77 2.55
N MET A 60 -23.73 -22.12 3.01
CA MET A 60 -24.65 -22.69 4.02
C MET A 60 -25.59 -23.75 3.45
N LEU A 61 -26.05 -23.60 2.20
CA LEU A 61 -27.03 -24.48 1.56
C LEU A 61 -26.38 -25.66 0.82
N ALA A 62 -25.25 -25.44 0.14
CA ALA A 62 -24.61 -26.45 -0.70
C ALA A 62 -23.62 -27.35 0.07
N LEU A 63 -23.09 -26.87 1.20
CA LEU A 63 -22.08 -27.61 1.97
C LEU A 63 -22.64 -27.98 3.34
N HIS A 64 -22.65 -29.27 3.66
CA HIS A 64 -22.93 -29.76 5.00
C HIS A 64 -21.61 -30.02 5.75
N GLY A 65 -21.41 -29.35 6.89
CA GLY A 65 -20.21 -29.47 7.73
C GLY A 65 -19.37 -28.19 7.84
N THR A 66 -19.06 -27.77 9.06
CA THR A 66 -18.36 -26.52 9.40
C THR A 66 -16.94 -26.45 8.84
N THR A 67 -16.22 -27.57 8.79
CA THR A 67 -14.84 -27.63 8.28
C THR A 67 -14.78 -27.34 6.78
N LYS A 68 -15.64 -27.98 5.96
CA LYS A 68 -15.65 -27.79 4.49
C LYS A 68 -16.08 -26.38 4.10
N ARG A 69 -17.08 -25.83 4.79
CA ARG A 69 -17.55 -24.45 4.60
C ARG A 69 -16.42 -23.45 4.74
N SER A 70 -15.59 -23.65 5.74
CA SER A 70 -14.60 -22.67 6.14
C SER A 70 -13.31 -22.79 5.36
N LEU A 71 -12.99 -23.99 4.88
CA LEU A 71 -11.95 -24.17 3.88
C LEU A 71 -12.30 -23.39 2.60
N ILE A 72 -13.54 -23.52 2.10
CA ILE A 72 -13.96 -22.83 0.87
C ILE A 72 -14.00 -21.31 1.06
N VAL A 73 -14.58 -20.83 2.16
CA VAL A 73 -14.59 -19.38 2.49
C VAL A 73 -13.16 -18.86 2.68
N GLY A 74 -12.28 -19.65 3.31
CA GLY A 74 -10.86 -19.32 3.48
C GLY A 74 -10.14 -19.17 2.14
N VAL A 75 -10.31 -20.13 1.22
CA VAL A 75 -9.74 -20.07 -0.14
C VAL A 75 -10.24 -18.86 -0.91
N ILE A 76 -11.55 -18.57 -0.87
CA ILE A 76 -12.11 -17.39 -1.54
C ILE A 76 -11.49 -16.12 -0.96
N CYS A 77 -11.43 -16.01 0.38
CA CYS A 77 -10.83 -14.87 1.07
C CYS A 77 -9.36 -14.66 0.68
N ASP A 78 -8.58 -15.76 0.60
CA ASP A 78 -7.18 -15.72 0.19
C ASP A 78 -6.99 -15.22 -1.24
N ILE A 79 -7.85 -15.66 -2.17
CA ILE A 79 -7.85 -15.15 -3.55
C ILE A 79 -8.11 -13.64 -3.58
N PHE A 80 -9.10 -13.14 -2.82
CA PHE A 80 -9.36 -11.70 -2.71
C PHE A 80 -8.18 -10.93 -2.12
N ASN A 81 -7.54 -11.48 -1.09
CA ASN A 81 -6.35 -10.88 -0.49
C ASN A 81 -5.22 -10.76 -1.52
N ILE A 82 -4.96 -11.82 -2.29
CA ILE A 82 -3.96 -11.80 -3.36
C ILE A 82 -4.31 -10.75 -4.43
N MET A 83 -5.58 -10.65 -4.84
CA MET A 83 -6.02 -9.64 -5.82
C MET A 83 -5.79 -8.21 -5.34
N MET A 84 -5.83 -7.93 -4.03
CA MET A 84 -5.54 -6.59 -3.51
C MET A 84 -4.11 -6.12 -3.82
N TYR A 85 -3.15 -7.03 -4.04
CA TYR A 85 -1.79 -6.68 -4.45
C TYR A 85 -1.68 -6.06 -5.86
N VAL A 86 -2.77 -6.05 -6.64
CA VAL A 86 -2.85 -5.26 -7.89
C VAL A 86 -2.69 -3.76 -7.62
N SER A 87 -3.15 -3.27 -6.46
CA SER A 87 -3.02 -1.87 -6.05
C SER A 87 -1.54 -1.43 -5.90
N PRO A 88 -0.71 -2.07 -5.04
CA PRO A 88 0.71 -1.73 -4.95
C PRO A 88 1.45 -1.94 -6.28
N LEU A 89 1.10 -2.94 -7.09
CA LEU A 89 1.69 -3.13 -8.41
C LEU A 89 1.44 -1.93 -9.34
N THR A 90 0.24 -1.37 -9.31
CA THR A 90 -0.11 -0.18 -10.08
C THR A 90 0.71 1.04 -9.63
N ILE A 91 0.97 1.18 -8.33
CA ILE A 91 1.84 2.23 -7.80
C ILE A 91 3.29 2.03 -8.25
N MET A 92 3.82 0.81 -8.17
CA MET A 92 5.17 0.48 -8.67
C MET A 92 5.32 0.81 -10.15
N ALA A 93 4.34 0.45 -10.98
CA ALA A 93 4.32 0.81 -12.40
C ALA A 93 4.31 2.33 -12.61
N LYS A 94 3.56 3.08 -11.79
CA LYS A 94 3.57 4.55 -11.83
C LYS A 94 4.93 5.12 -11.43
N VAL A 95 5.60 4.59 -10.42
CA VAL A 95 6.96 5.02 -10.01
C VAL A 95 7.95 4.82 -11.17
N ILE A 96 7.91 3.65 -11.82
CA ILE A 96 8.80 3.35 -12.97
C ILE A 96 8.54 4.31 -14.13
N LYS A 97 7.28 4.58 -14.46
CA LYS A 97 6.89 5.47 -15.56
C LYS A 97 7.20 6.95 -15.28
N THR A 98 6.98 7.38 -14.04
CA THR A 98 7.16 8.79 -13.63
C THR A 98 8.56 9.09 -13.11
N LYS A 99 9.41 8.06 -12.95
CA LYS A 99 10.76 8.16 -12.37
C LYS A 99 10.76 8.87 -11.01
N SER A 100 9.64 8.79 -10.28
CA SER A 100 9.41 9.56 -9.05
C SER A 100 8.72 8.70 -8.00
N VAL A 101 9.29 8.70 -6.79
CA VAL A 101 8.76 8.00 -5.61
C VAL A 101 7.69 8.82 -4.85
N LYS A 102 7.22 9.95 -5.40
CA LYS A 102 6.26 10.85 -4.73
C LYS A 102 4.96 10.13 -4.28
N TYR A 103 4.56 9.10 -5.01
CA TYR A 103 3.36 8.31 -4.73
C TYR A 103 3.63 7.05 -3.89
N MET A 104 4.88 6.85 -3.44
CA MET A 104 5.32 5.70 -2.67
C MET A 104 6.13 6.18 -1.45
N PRO A 105 5.47 6.52 -0.34
CA PRO A 105 6.17 6.94 0.87
C PRO A 105 6.96 5.77 1.47
N PHE A 106 8.25 5.99 1.74
CA PHE A 106 9.18 4.97 2.25
C PHE A 106 8.65 4.20 3.45
N TRP A 107 8.14 4.92 4.46
CA TRP A 107 7.65 4.32 5.69
C TRP A 107 6.46 3.38 5.47
N LEU A 108 5.63 3.64 4.46
CA LEU A 108 4.52 2.76 4.09
C LEU A 108 5.03 1.45 3.48
N SER A 109 6.05 1.52 2.62
CA SER A 109 6.70 0.33 2.05
C SER A 109 7.38 -0.51 3.14
N VAL A 110 8.08 0.12 4.07
CA VAL A 110 8.72 -0.58 5.22
C VAL A 110 7.65 -1.22 6.11
N ALA A 111 6.60 -0.48 6.47
CA ALA A 111 5.51 -1.01 7.30
C ALA A 111 4.83 -2.20 6.63
N ASN A 112 4.57 -2.13 5.32
CA ASN A 112 3.96 -3.23 4.57
C ASN A 112 4.86 -4.48 4.52
N PHE A 113 6.17 -4.28 4.31
CA PHE A 113 7.15 -5.38 4.33
C PHE A 113 7.25 -6.05 5.70
N LEU A 114 7.37 -5.26 6.77
CA LEU A 114 7.42 -5.77 8.15
C LEU A 114 6.12 -6.46 8.55
N ASN A 115 4.97 -5.89 8.18
CA ASN A 115 3.67 -6.52 8.40
C ASN A 115 3.58 -7.88 7.72
N GLY A 116 3.96 -7.95 6.43
CA GLY A 116 4.03 -9.23 5.71
C GLY A 116 4.94 -10.24 6.43
N LEU A 117 6.11 -9.81 6.88
CA LEU A 117 7.06 -10.68 7.58
C LEU A 117 6.49 -11.20 8.90
N CYS A 118 5.86 -10.32 9.71
CA CYS A 118 5.20 -10.71 10.94
C CYS A 118 4.10 -11.75 10.71
N TRP A 119 3.28 -11.59 9.67
CA TRP A 119 2.23 -12.55 9.33
C TRP A 119 2.76 -13.85 8.75
N THR A 120 3.80 -13.80 7.92
CA THR A 120 4.52 -14.98 7.45
C THR A 120 5.10 -15.75 8.63
N THR A 121 5.74 -15.08 9.59
CA THR A 121 6.22 -15.71 10.83
C THR A 121 5.07 -16.29 11.66
N TYR A 122 3.97 -15.56 11.84
CA TYR A 122 2.78 -16.06 12.54
C TYR A 122 2.24 -17.34 11.90
N ALA A 123 2.18 -17.41 10.56
CA ALA A 123 1.70 -18.58 9.83
C ALA A 123 2.61 -19.81 9.95
N LEU A 124 3.91 -19.61 10.23
CA LEU A 124 4.88 -20.67 10.47
C LEU A 124 4.85 -21.20 11.91
N LEU A 125 4.34 -20.41 12.86
CA LEU A 125 4.20 -20.82 14.26
C LEU A 125 3.03 -21.79 14.42
N HIS A 126 3.18 -22.78 15.31
CA HIS A 126 2.19 -23.86 15.46
C HIS A 126 0.83 -23.33 15.98
N PRO A 127 -0.32 -23.68 15.35
CA PRO A 127 -0.47 -24.54 14.17
C PRO A 127 -0.18 -23.82 12.85
N PHE A 128 0.53 -24.53 11.95
CA PHE A 128 0.90 -24.03 10.63
C PHE A 128 -0.35 -23.70 9.78
N ASP A 129 -0.47 -22.45 9.37
CA ASP A 129 -1.58 -21.96 8.55
C ASP A 129 -1.08 -21.61 7.13
N ILE A 130 -1.24 -22.56 6.21
CA ILE A 130 -0.74 -22.44 4.84
C ILE A 130 -1.43 -21.31 4.06
N TYR A 131 -2.68 -20.97 4.39
CA TYR A 131 -3.43 -19.93 3.67
C TYR A 131 -2.89 -18.55 4.05
N VAL A 132 -2.72 -18.31 5.35
CA VAL A 132 -2.09 -17.06 5.83
C VAL A 132 -0.65 -16.97 5.31
N LEU A 133 0.07 -18.09 5.24
CA LEU A 133 1.44 -18.12 4.74
C LEU A 133 1.52 -17.68 3.27
N ILE A 134 0.73 -18.28 2.38
CA ILE A 134 0.76 -17.99 0.94
C ILE A 134 0.41 -16.51 0.69
N SER A 135 -0.69 -16.04 1.27
CA SER A 135 -1.14 -14.64 1.12
C SER A 135 -0.08 -13.63 1.54
N ASN A 136 0.50 -13.83 2.72
CA ASN A 136 1.44 -12.87 3.29
C ASN A 136 2.82 -12.96 2.66
N SER A 137 3.22 -14.14 2.13
CA SER A 137 4.46 -14.29 1.37
C SER A 137 4.44 -13.44 0.10
N VAL A 138 3.30 -13.37 -0.60
CA VAL A 138 3.12 -12.44 -1.74
C VAL A 138 3.27 -10.98 -1.29
N GLY A 139 2.75 -10.64 -0.10
CA GLY A 139 2.92 -9.33 0.51
C GLY A 139 4.35 -8.96 0.86
N VAL A 140 5.12 -9.90 1.40
CA VAL A 140 6.56 -9.73 1.67
C VAL A 140 7.31 -9.46 0.38
N VAL A 141 7.08 -10.25 -0.67
CA VAL A 141 7.71 -10.05 -1.98
C VAL A 141 7.33 -8.68 -2.55
N SER A 142 6.04 -8.33 -2.51
CA SER A 142 5.58 -7.01 -2.96
C SER A 142 6.27 -5.88 -2.17
N GLY A 143 6.25 -5.93 -0.84
CA GLY A 143 6.90 -4.93 0.01
C GLY A 143 8.41 -4.81 -0.23
N LEU A 144 9.10 -5.92 -0.48
CA LEU A 144 10.52 -5.93 -0.81
C LEU A 144 10.79 -5.22 -2.15
N VAL A 145 10.01 -5.53 -3.19
CA VAL A 145 10.13 -4.86 -4.49
C VAL A 145 9.85 -3.36 -4.36
N GLN A 146 8.87 -2.98 -3.54
CA GLN A 146 8.58 -1.57 -3.24
C GLN A 146 9.79 -0.85 -2.61
N LEU A 147 10.48 -1.49 -1.66
CA LEU A 147 11.68 -0.96 -1.02
C LEU A 147 12.86 -0.83 -2.00
N ILE A 148 13.08 -1.85 -2.84
CA ILE A 148 14.13 -1.85 -3.86
C ILE A 148 13.88 -0.71 -4.86
N LEU A 149 12.65 -0.59 -5.38
CA LEU A 149 12.29 0.48 -6.31
C LEU A 149 12.48 1.86 -5.68
N TYR A 150 12.09 2.03 -4.42
CA TYR A 150 12.33 3.27 -3.69
C TYR A 150 13.83 3.60 -3.63
N ALA A 151 14.67 2.64 -3.22
CA ALA A 151 16.12 2.83 -3.12
C ALA A 151 16.73 3.21 -4.48
N CYS A 152 16.42 2.49 -5.55
CA CYS A 152 16.93 2.80 -6.88
C CYS A 152 16.52 4.20 -7.36
N TYR A 153 15.25 4.57 -7.24
CA TYR A 153 14.76 5.86 -7.74
C TYR A 153 15.14 7.06 -6.85
N CYS A 154 15.31 6.87 -5.54
CA CYS A 154 15.87 7.90 -4.66
C CYS A 154 17.36 8.11 -4.91
N SER A 155 18.15 7.04 -5.06
CA SER A 155 19.58 7.16 -5.35
C SER A 155 19.84 7.80 -6.72
N CYS A 156 19.08 7.42 -7.75
CA CYS A 156 19.18 8.09 -9.06
C CYS A 156 18.74 9.55 -9.02
N LYS A 157 17.84 9.95 -8.10
CA LYS A 157 17.53 11.37 -7.91
C LYS A 157 18.65 12.11 -7.19
N GLY A 158 19.38 11.47 -6.27
CA GLY A 158 20.58 12.05 -5.67
C GLY A 158 21.67 12.31 -6.72
N GLU A 159 21.93 11.32 -7.57
CA GLU A 159 23.00 11.39 -8.60
C GLU A 159 22.71 12.39 -9.73
N ASN A 160 21.43 12.64 -10.05
CA ASN A 160 21.04 13.69 -11.01
C ASN A 160 20.95 15.10 -10.40
N ASN A 161 21.17 15.26 -9.08
CA ASN A 161 21.25 16.57 -8.41
C ASN A 161 22.67 16.90 -7.93
N GLU A 162 23.65 16.08 -8.30
CA GLU A 162 25.08 16.41 -8.20
C GLU A 162 25.57 16.83 -9.59
N GLU A 163 24.99 17.89 -10.17
CA GLU A 163 25.86 18.85 -10.85
C GLU A 163 26.58 19.57 -9.71
N ASP A 164 27.91 19.45 -9.69
CA ASP A 164 28.73 20.29 -8.84
C ASP A 164 28.40 21.74 -9.18
N ASP A 165 27.68 22.40 -8.25
CA ASP A 165 27.65 23.84 -8.14
C ASP A 165 29.09 24.28 -7.87
N PHE A 166 29.91 24.32 -8.93
CA PHE A 166 31.14 25.07 -8.96
C PHE A 166 30.72 26.53 -8.93
N GLU A 167 30.40 26.96 -7.73
CA GLU A 167 30.23 28.33 -7.34
C GLU A 167 31.58 29.04 -7.56
N MET A 168 31.82 29.51 -8.78
CA MET A 168 32.68 30.65 -8.99
C MET A 168 32.09 31.52 -10.08
N LYS A 169 31.22 32.44 -9.67
CA LYS A 169 30.87 33.63 -10.46
C LYS A 169 31.97 34.67 -10.26
N PRO A 170 32.88 34.93 -11.22
CA PRO A 170 33.82 36.04 -11.11
C PRO A 170 33.10 37.31 -11.55
N THR A 171 32.11 37.77 -10.78
CA THR A 171 31.39 39.02 -11.11
C THR A 171 31.62 40.10 -10.05
N ARG A 172 31.96 39.74 -8.81
CA ARG A 172 32.18 40.75 -7.75
C ARG A 172 33.57 41.38 -7.70
N ILE A 173 34.60 40.76 -8.30
CA ILE A 173 35.95 41.39 -8.34
C ILE A 173 36.03 42.47 -9.44
N HIS A 174 35.23 42.36 -10.51
CA HIS A 174 35.18 43.39 -11.56
C HIS A 174 34.40 44.65 -11.11
N GLU A 175 33.31 44.49 -10.36
CA GLU A 175 32.58 45.65 -9.83
C GLU A 175 33.35 46.40 -8.73
N ILE A 176 34.11 45.69 -7.88
CA ILE A 176 34.93 46.33 -6.83
C ILE A 176 36.10 47.09 -7.46
N SER A 177 36.78 46.51 -8.46
CA SER A 177 37.88 47.20 -9.15
C SER A 177 37.42 48.40 -10.00
N ILE A 178 36.21 48.37 -10.57
CA ILE A 178 35.64 49.54 -11.27
C ILE A 178 35.18 50.61 -10.27
N SER A 179 34.56 50.22 -9.15
CA SER A 179 34.16 51.14 -8.07
C SER A 179 35.36 51.87 -7.44
N GLU A 180 36.46 51.17 -7.18
CA GLU A 180 37.69 51.76 -6.63
C GLU A 180 38.41 52.66 -7.65
N ARG A 181 38.42 52.28 -8.94
CA ARG A 181 39.02 53.09 -10.00
C ARG A 181 38.22 54.37 -10.29
N VAL A 182 36.90 54.36 -10.09
CA VAL A 182 36.04 55.56 -10.20
C VAL A 182 36.18 56.49 -8.97
N ARG A 183 36.46 55.95 -7.78
CA ARG A 183 36.68 56.77 -6.56
C ARG A 183 38.07 57.39 -6.44
N GLY A 184 39.10 56.84 -7.10
CA GLY A 184 40.48 57.31 -7.01
C GLY A 184 40.93 58.32 -8.09
N GLY A 185 40.04 58.73 -9.00
CA GLY A 185 40.37 59.55 -10.17
C GLY A 185 39.75 60.96 -10.20
N GLY A 186 39.37 61.51 -9.04
CA GLY A 186 38.84 62.88 -8.89
C GLY A 186 39.81 63.79 -8.17
#